data_AF-A0AAD7UNK4-F1
#
_entry.id   AF-A0AAD7UNK4-F1
#
_cell.length_a   1.000
_cell.length_b   1.000
_cell.length_c   1.000
_cell.angle_alpha   90.00
_cell.angle_beta   90.00
_cell.angle_gamma   90.00
#
_symmetry.space_group_name_H-M   'P 1'
#
loop_
_entity.id
_entity.type
_entity.pdbx_description
1 polymer ?
#
loop_
_entity_poly.entity_id
_entity_poly.type
_entity_poly.pdbx_seq_one_letter_code
_entity_poly.pdbx_strand_id
1 'polypeptide(L)'
;MDEEKNVLVVELGGGGASSRSSSRSSLAADLCDVDPAKGLSWARAREEARRLGSNRVSPPINCPAWVCCLLPCVLSTNKMRRFNASIPENALVLRDGEWTDVDAVSLVVTDVVRLQEGDVAPADLRVVESTPDFVTDMVALTGEHESHANLAKDLVPLAARCVSGEATLVVTAIGDDTEIAARMRSGAWPPPPPPRSRSL
;
A
#
# COMPACT_ATOMS: atom_id res chain seq x y z
N MET A 1 -34.96 1.22 12.52
CA MET A 1 -35.65 1.14 11.23
C MET A 1 -35.96 2.57 10.86
N ASP A 2 -35.14 3.31 10.13
CA ASP A 2 -34.01 2.99 9.28
C ASP A 2 -33.10 4.22 9.26
N GLU A 3 -31.78 4.04 9.31
CA GLU A 3 -30.83 5.14 9.27
C GLU A 3 -30.29 5.26 7.83
N GLU A 4 -30.66 6.35 7.17
CA GLU A 4 -30.30 6.67 5.79
C GLU A 4 -28.79 6.71 5.61
N LYS A 5 -28.27 5.81 4.76
CA LYS A 5 -26.91 5.90 4.22
C LYS A 5 -26.83 7.09 3.28
N ASN A 6 -26.22 8.17 3.75
CA ASN A 6 -25.95 9.37 2.97
C ASN A 6 -24.73 9.12 2.06
N VAL A 7 -24.98 8.75 0.79
CA VAL A 7 -23.96 8.57 -0.24
C VAL A 7 -23.59 9.94 -0.82
N LEU A 8 -22.43 10.46 -0.47
CA LEU A 8 -21.92 11.71 -1.05
C LEU A 8 -21.14 11.43 -2.34
N VAL A 9 -21.83 11.53 -3.48
CA VAL A 9 -21.21 11.61 -4.80
C VAL A 9 -20.81 13.07 -5.05
N VAL A 10 -19.51 13.36 -5.18
CA VAL A 10 -19.03 14.72 -5.50
C VAL A 10 -18.10 14.68 -6.71
N GLU A 11 -18.45 15.48 -7.71
CA GLU A 11 -17.76 15.67 -9.00
C GLU A 11 -16.34 16.24 -8.85
N LEU A 12 -15.48 15.90 -9.82
CA LEU A 12 -14.08 16.33 -9.89
C LEU A 12 -13.94 17.66 -10.65
N GLY A 13 -13.48 18.71 -9.97
CA GLY A 13 -12.98 19.94 -10.58
C GLY A 13 -11.48 19.84 -10.90
N GLY A 14 -11.11 20.16 -12.15
CA GLY A 14 -9.75 20.04 -12.68
C GLY A 14 -8.83 21.23 -12.40
N GLY A 15 -7.50 20.96 -12.41
CA GLY A 15 -6.48 22.00 -12.47
C GLY A 15 -5.02 21.50 -12.41
N GLY A 16 -4.26 21.75 -13.48
CA GLY A 16 -2.85 22.18 -13.43
C GLY A 16 -1.71 21.13 -13.38
N ALA A 17 -0.88 21.07 -14.43
CA ALA A 17 0.15 20.06 -14.71
C ALA A 17 1.56 20.29 -14.08
N SER A 18 2.32 19.20 -13.88
CA SER A 18 3.79 19.19 -13.85
C SER A 18 4.36 17.83 -14.33
N SER A 19 5.39 17.88 -15.18
CA SER A 19 5.73 16.97 -16.28
C SER A 19 6.45 15.64 -15.93
N ARG A 20 6.25 15.09 -14.73
CA ARG A 20 6.51 13.65 -14.43
C ARG A 20 5.21 12.88 -14.16
N SER A 21 4.07 13.54 -14.35
CA SER A 21 2.72 13.04 -14.08
C SER A 21 2.18 12.03 -15.10
N SER A 22 2.83 11.86 -16.26
CA SER A 22 2.25 11.08 -17.36
C SER A 22 1.99 9.62 -17.00
N SER A 23 2.91 8.95 -16.29
CA SER A 23 2.70 7.55 -15.88
C SER A 23 1.77 7.37 -14.68
N ARG A 24 1.66 8.38 -13.78
CA ARG A 24 0.68 8.37 -12.69
C ARG A 24 -0.74 8.69 -13.17
N SER A 25 -0.87 9.45 -14.26
CA SER A 25 -2.16 9.83 -14.84
C SER A 25 -2.89 8.68 -15.53
N SER A 26 -2.18 7.68 -16.08
CA SER A 26 -2.81 6.48 -16.64
C SER A 26 -3.30 5.52 -15.54
N LEU A 27 -2.56 5.38 -14.45
CA LEU A 27 -2.98 4.58 -13.27
C LEU A 27 -4.25 5.16 -12.62
N ALA A 28 -4.42 6.48 -12.63
CA ALA A 28 -5.63 7.13 -12.12
C ALA A 28 -6.88 6.83 -12.97
N ALA A 29 -6.73 6.58 -14.27
CA ALA A 29 -7.83 6.22 -15.16
C ALA A 29 -8.23 4.74 -14.99
N ASP A 30 -7.28 3.84 -14.76
CA ASP A 30 -7.54 2.41 -14.52
C ASP A 30 -8.22 2.15 -13.16
N LEU A 31 -7.96 3.00 -12.16
CA LEU A 31 -8.62 2.93 -10.85
C LEU A 31 -10.13 3.24 -10.91
N CYS A 32 -10.62 3.89 -11.98
CA CYS A 32 -12.03 4.25 -12.15
C CYS A 32 -12.91 3.11 -12.67
N ASP A 33 -12.34 1.98 -13.10
CA ASP A 33 -13.07 0.90 -13.78
C ASP A 33 -13.35 -0.31 -12.86
N VAL A 34 -12.95 -0.24 -11.58
CA VAL A 34 -13.21 -1.30 -10.61
C VAL A 34 -14.45 -0.97 -9.78
N ASP A 35 -15.44 -1.87 -9.86
CA ASP A 35 -16.62 -1.84 -9.01
C ASP A 35 -16.23 -2.25 -7.57
N PRO A 36 -16.25 -1.33 -6.58
CA PRO A 36 -15.84 -1.64 -5.22
C PRO A 36 -16.75 -2.69 -4.55
N ALA A 37 -17.93 -2.98 -5.09
CA ALA A 37 -18.83 -4.02 -4.59
C ALA A 37 -18.53 -5.43 -5.13
N LYS A 38 -17.78 -5.53 -6.25
CA LYS A 38 -17.44 -6.82 -6.87
C LYS A 38 -15.94 -7.12 -6.88
N GLY A 39 -15.11 -6.09 -6.84
CA GLY A 39 -13.68 -6.21 -6.96
C GLY A 39 -13.24 -6.78 -8.31
N LEU A 40 -12.04 -7.34 -8.35
CA LEU A 40 -11.40 -7.80 -9.58
C LEU A 40 -11.70 -9.29 -9.84
N SER A 41 -11.89 -9.70 -11.09
CA SER A 41 -11.99 -11.14 -11.39
C SER A 41 -10.65 -11.87 -11.25
N TRP A 42 -10.65 -13.15 -10.90
CA TRP A 42 -9.43 -13.97 -10.85
C TRP A 42 -8.67 -14.00 -12.18
N ALA A 43 -9.39 -14.02 -13.30
CA ALA A 43 -8.79 -14.01 -14.63
C ALA A 43 -8.01 -12.72 -14.90
N ARG A 44 -8.60 -11.56 -14.56
CA ARG A 44 -7.97 -10.25 -14.72
C ARG A 44 -6.83 -10.05 -13.74
N ALA A 45 -6.99 -10.46 -12.48
CA ALA A 45 -5.90 -10.45 -11.49
C ALA A 45 -4.67 -11.22 -11.99
N ARG A 46 -4.87 -12.40 -12.58
CA ARG A 46 -3.79 -13.22 -13.16
C ARG A 46 -3.18 -12.62 -14.42
N GLU A 47 -3.95 -11.88 -15.20
CA GLU A 47 -3.44 -11.13 -16.34
C GLU A 47 -2.57 -9.95 -15.89
N GLU A 48 -3.05 -9.16 -14.94
CA GLU A 48 -2.29 -8.04 -14.36
C GLU A 48 -1.01 -8.50 -13.67
N ALA A 49 -1.06 -9.60 -12.91
CA ALA A 49 0.13 -10.18 -12.28
C ALA A 49 1.18 -10.62 -13.32
N ARG A 50 0.75 -11.08 -14.51
CA ARG A 50 1.67 -11.41 -15.61
C ARG A 50 2.26 -10.16 -16.27
N ARG A 51 1.53 -9.04 -16.25
CA ARG A 51 1.92 -7.78 -16.91
C ARG A 51 2.83 -6.92 -16.03
N LEU A 52 2.45 -6.71 -14.78
CA LEU A 52 3.11 -5.83 -13.82
C LEU A 52 4.10 -6.55 -12.91
N GLY A 53 3.95 -7.87 -12.75
CA GLY A 53 4.73 -8.67 -11.83
C GLY A 53 4.10 -8.78 -10.44
N SER A 54 4.85 -9.36 -9.50
CA SER A 54 4.41 -9.57 -8.11
C SER A 54 4.60 -8.34 -7.25
N ASN A 55 3.82 -8.21 -6.18
CA ASN A 55 4.02 -7.22 -5.12
C ASN A 55 5.26 -7.56 -4.27
N ARG A 56 6.46 -7.35 -4.84
CA ARG A 56 7.75 -7.50 -4.17
C ARG A 56 8.58 -6.25 -4.38
N VAL A 57 9.16 -5.75 -3.30
CA VAL A 57 10.15 -4.67 -3.36
C VAL A 57 11.52 -5.30 -3.59
N SER A 58 12.19 -4.83 -4.64
CA SER A 58 13.55 -5.24 -4.94
C SER A 58 14.50 -4.66 -3.89
N PRO A 59 15.50 -5.45 -3.41
CA PRO A 59 16.48 -4.91 -2.50
C PRO A 59 17.21 -3.73 -3.15
N PRO A 60 17.55 -2.67 -2.40
CA PRO A 60 18.36 -1.56 -2.91
C PRO A 60 19.79 -2.06 -3.12
N ILE A 61 20.05 -2.62 -4.30
CA ILE A 61 21.36 -3.16 -4.68
C ILE A 61 22.26 -2.00 -5.07
N ASN A 62 23.33 -1.82 -4.30
CA ASN A 62 24.50 -1.01 -4.67
C ASN A 62 25.71 -1.92 -4.95
N CYS A 63 25.49 -3.10 -5.55
CA CYS A 63 26.54 -4.01 -6.03
C CYS A 63 26.40 -4.30 -7.54
N PRO A 64 27.50 -4.40 -8.30
CA PRO A 64 27.48 -4.96 -9.64
C PRO A 64 26.89 -6.38 -9.62
N ALA A 65 26.10 -6.75 -10.63
CA ALA A 65 25.37 -8.02 -10.68
C ALA A 65 26.27 -9.26 -10.43
N TRP A 66 27.54 -9.21 -10.85
CA TRP A 66 28.52 -10.28 -10.63
C TRP A 66 28.90 -10.48 -9.15
N VAL A 67 28.86 -9.43 -8.33
CA VAL A 67 29.11 -9.50 -6.88
C VAL A 67 27.90 -10.10 -6.16
N CYS A 68 26.70 -9.74 -6.61
CA CYS A 68 25.47 -10.19 -5.96
C CYS A 68 25.21 -11.71 -6.22
N CYS A 69 25.72 -12.29 -7.32
CA CYS A 69 25.70 -13.74 -7.58
C CYS A 69 26.57 -14.56 -6.62
N LEU A 70 27.51 -13.91 -5.91
CA LEU A 70 28.41 -14.57 -4.96
C LEU A 70 27.98 -14.40 -3.49
N LEU A 71 26.90 -13.64 -3.23
CA LEU A 71 26.46 -13.31 -1.87
C LEU A 71 24.99 -13.68 -1.65
N PRO A 72 24.72 -14.80 -0.97
CA PRO A 72 23.42 -15.08 -0.32
C PRO A 72 23.00 -13.99 0.70
N CYS A 73 23.84 -12.98 0.97
CA CYS A 73 23.67 -12.02 2.06
C CYS A 73 22.81 -10.80 1.74
N VAL A 74 22.44 -10.52 0.48
CA VAL A 74 21.71 -9.28 0.12
C VAL A 74 20.30 -9.24 0.74
N LEU A 75 19.58 -10.36 0.74
CA LEU A 75 18.28 -10.50 1.42
C LEU A 75 18.40 -10.53 2.96
N SER A 76 19.62 -10.72 3.50
CA SER A 76 19.87 -10.77 4.95
C SER A 76 20.28 -9.42 5.56
N THR A 77 20.39 -8.36 4.76
CA THR A 77 20.71 -7.01 5.26
C THR A 77 19.70 -6.57 6.31
N ASN A 78 20.14 -5.79 7.31
CA ASN A 78 19.26 -5.28 8.37
C ASN A 78 18.08 -4.48 7.80
N LYS A 79 18.27 -3.78 6.69
CA LYS A 79 17.21 -3.06 5.99
C LYS A 79 16.14 -4.02 5.48
N MET A 80 16.54 -5.04 4.71
CA MET A 80 15.58 -5.98 4.12
C MET A 80 14.89 -6.86 5.17
N ARG A 81 15.60 -7.26 6.24
CA ARG A 81 14.99 -7.97 7.37
C ARG A 81 13.92 -7.13 8.07
N ARG A 82 14.20 -5.85 8.34
CA ARG A 82 13.21 -4.95 8.95
C ARG A 82 12.00 -4.73 8.05
N PHE A 83 12.22 -4.65 6.74
CA PHE A 83 11.16 -4.44 5.77
C PHE A 83 10.24 -5.66 5.70
N ASN A 84 10.81 -6.84 5.49
CA ASN A 84 10.03 -8.08 5.43
C ASN A 84 9.27 -8.35 6.74
N ALA A 85 9.79 -7.92 7.89
CA ALA A 85 9.08 -8.01 9.16
C ALA A 85 7.94 -6.98 9.34
N SER A 86 7.86 -5.97 8.46
CA SER A 86 6.86 -4.90 8.51
C SER A 86 5.72 -5.08 7.49
N ILE A 87 5.73 -6.15 6.70
CA ILE A 87 4.71 -6.43 5.69
C ILE A 87 3.94 -7.68 6.13
N PRO A 88 2.62 -7.71 5.98
CA PRO A 88 1.85 -8.91 6.26
C PRO A 88 2.13 -10.01 5.24
N GLU A 89 1.97 -11.28 5.64
CA GLU A 89 2.10 -12.42 4.72
C GLU A 89 0.90 -12.53 3.78
N ASN A 90 -0.28 -12.16 4.28
CA ASN A 90 -1.56 -12.29 3.58
C ASN A 90 -2.36 -10.97 3.60
N ALA A 91 -3.34 -10.86 2.72
CA ALA A 91 -4.27 -9.74 2.65
C ALA A 91 -5.68 -10.21 2.28
N LEU A 92 -6.69 -9.58 2.87
CA LEU A 92 -8.09 -9.83 2.55
C LEU A 92 -8.51 -8.99 1.34
N VAL A 93 -8.77 -9.65 0.21
CA VAL A 93 -9.16 -9.01 -1.06
C VAL A 93 -10.56 -9.38 -1.50
N LEU A 94 -11.24 -8.48 -2.20
CA LEU A 94 -12.50 -8.76 -2.87
C LEU A 94 -12.21 -9.16 -4.32
N ARG A 95 -12.48 -10.42 -4.67
CA ARG A 95 -12.36 -10.93 -6.03
C ARG A 95 -13.57 -11.76 -6.41
N ASP A 96 -14.09 -11.54 -7.62
CA ASP A 96 -15.34 -12.16 -8.11
C ASP A 96 -16.54 -12.04 -7.13
N GLY A 97 -16.60 -10.93 -6.38
CA GLY A 97 -17.65 -10.65 -5.39
C GLY A 97 -17.47 -11.35 -4.04
N GLU A 98 -16.38 -12.10 -3.83
CA GLU A 98 -16.10 -12.82 -2.59
C GLU A 98 -14.82 -12.31 -1.90
N TRP A 99 -14.90 -12.12 -0.58
CA TRP A 99 -13.74 -11.78 0.24
C TRP A 99 -12.86 -13.02 0.42
N THR A 100 -11.64 -12.96 -0.08
CA THR A 100 -10.68 -14.07 -0.07
C THR A 100 -9.36 -13.62 0.53
N ASP A 101 -8.78 -14.46 1.37
CA ASP A 101 -7.41 -14.28 1.88
C ASP A 101 -6.41 -14.74 0.81
N VAL A 102 -5.53 -13.83 0.39
CA VAL A 102 -4.50 -14.10 -0.62
C VAL A 102 -3.12 -13.70 -0.11
N ASP A 103 -2.08 -14.37 -0.61
CA ASP A 103 -0.69 -13.99 -0.35
C ASP A 103 -0.49 -12.53 -0.77
N ALA A 104 0.07 -11.70 0.12
CA ALA A 104 0.33 -10.29 -0.13
C ALA A 104 1.21 -10.06 -1.38
N VAL A 105 2.05 -11.04 -1.75
CA VAL A 105 2.89 -11.05 -2.96
C VAL A 105 2.06 -11.15 -4.24
N SER A 106 0.86 -11.76 -4.16
CA SER A 106 -0.05 -11.97 -5.29
C SER A 106 -1.02 -10.81 -5.54
N LEU A 107 -0.93 -9.75 -4.72
CA LEU A 107 -1.70 -8.53 -4.90
C LEU A 107 -1.31 -7.83 -6.20
N VAL A 108 -2.32 -7.31 -6.88
CA VAL A 108 -2.15 -6.50 -8.08
C VAL A 108 -2.73 -5.11 -7.88
N VAL A 109 -2.26 -4.17 -8.70
CA VAL A 109 -2.90 -2.85 -8.79
C VAL A 109 -4.37 -3.06 -9.16
N THR A 110 -5.26 -2.23 -8.59
CA THR A 110 -6.72 -2.29 -8.73
C THR A 110 -7.44 -3.38 -7.93
N ASP A 111 -6.74 -4.23 -7.17
CA ASP A 111 -7.40 -5.08 -6.18
C ASP A 111 -8.09 -4.21 -5.10
N VAL A 112 -9.26 -4.67 -4.64
CA VAL A 112 -9.95 -4.09 -3.49
C VAL A 112 -9.53 -4.87 -2.26
N VAL A 113 -9.05 -4.16 -1.23
CA VAL A 113 -8.53 -4.70 0.03
C VAL A 113 -9.38 -4.17 1.18
N ARG A 114 -9.60 -5.00 2.20
CA ARG A 114 -10.21 -4.57 3.46
C ARG A 114 -9.15 -4.52 4.54
N LEU A 115 -9.12 -3.42 5.29
CA LEU A 115 -8.28 -3.26 6.48
C LEU A 115 -9.16 -3.12 7.71
N GLN A 116 -8.83 -3.86 8.76
CA GLN A 116 -9.45 -3.79 10.07
C GLN A 116 -8.42 -3.39 11.13
N GLU A 117 -8.89 -3.02 12.32
CA GLU A 117 -8.02 -2.72 13.46
C GLU A 117 -6.96 -3.81 13.68
N GLY A 118 -5.69 -3.40 13.72
CA GLY A 118 -4.54 -4.28 13.87
C GLY A 118 -3.87 -4.69 12.57
N ASP A 119 -4.55 -4.57 11.43
CA ASP A 119 -3.99 -4.94 10.13
C ASP A 119 -2.92 -3.96 9.66
N VAL A 120 -2.01 -4.47 8.83
CA VAL A 120 -0.97 -3.68 8.18
C VAL A 120 -1.27 -3.62 6.69
N ALA A 121 -1.17 -2.43 6.10
CA ALA A 121 -1.38 -2.21 4.68
C ALA A 121 -0.36 -3.01 3.86
N PRO A 122 -0.79 -3.94 2.98
CA PRO A 122 0.09 -4.82 2.21
C PRO A 122 0.65 -4.18 0.92
N ALA A 123 0.16 -3.00 0.56
CA ALA A 123 0.54 -2.23 -0.63
C ALA A 123 0.22 -0.74 -0.39
N ASP A 124 0.49 0.13 -1.38
CA ASP A 124 0.01 1.52 -1.33
C ASP A 124 -1.46 1.55 -1.75
N LEU A 125 -2.34 1.93 -0.83
CA LEU A 125 -3.79 1.87 -0.97
C LEU A 125 -4.41 3.27 -1.03
N ARG A 126 -5.62 3.34 -1.59
CA ARG A 126 -6.48 4.52 -1.54
C ARG A 126 -7.81 4.16 -0.90
N VAL A 127 -8.23 4.93 0.09
CA VAL A 127 -9.51 4.74 0.79
C VAL A 127 -10.66 4.98 -0.18
N VAL A 128 -11.57 4.00 -0.30
CA VAL A 128 -12.83 4.11 -1.04
C VAL A 128 -13.97 4.38 -0.06
N GLU A 129 -14.08 3.53 0.95
CA GLU A 129 -15.07 3.64 2.03
C GLU A 129 -14.36 3.37 3.36
N SER A 130 -14.73 4.10 4.41
CA SER A 130 -14.18 3.89 5.75
C SER A 130 -15.22 4.19 6.82
N THR A 131 -15.03 3.58 7.99
CA THR A 131 -15.76 3.98 9.18
C THR A 131 -15.25 5.34 9.68
N PRO A 132 -16.07 6.13 10.41
CA PRO A 132 -15.66 7.45 10.89
C PRO A 132 -14.47 7.45 11.87
N ASP A 133 -14.20 6.31 12.50
CA ASP A 133 -13.09 6.05 13.42
C ASP A 133 -11.88 5.40 12.74
N PHE A 134 -11.85 5.30 11.41
CA PHE A 134 -10.72 4.72 10.68
C PHE A 134 -9.46 5.58 10.82
N VAL A 135 -8.47 5.03 11.51
CA VAL A 135 -7.21 5.71 11.84
C VAL A 135 -6.05 4.79 11.53
N THR A 136 -5.01 5.33 10.89
CA THR A 136 -3.77 4.57 10.63
C THR A 136 -2.55 5.26 11.23
N ASP A 137 -1.56 4.48 11.66
CA ASP A 137 -0.21 4.95 11.96
C ASP A 137 0.75 4.62 10.82
N MET A 138 1.70 5.53 10.55
CA MET A 138 2.72 5.35 9.52
C MET A 138 4.12 5.22 10.13
N VAL A 139 4.21 4.67 11.34
CA VAL A 139 5.47 4.57 12.11
C VAL A 139 6.54 3.81 11.32
N ALA A 140 6.15 2.78 10.58
CA ALA A 140 7.08 2.02 9.74
C ALA A 140 7.72 2.86 8.62
N LEU A 141 7.03 3.92 8.16
CA LEU A 141 7.45 4.77 7.05
C LEU A 141 8.14 6.07 7.51
N THR A 142 7.61 6.73 8.54
CA THR A 142 8.08 8.03 9.04
C THR A 142 8.95 7.91 10.29
N GLY A 143 8.75 6.87 11.10
CA GLY A 143 9.38 6.73 12.42
C GLY A 143 8.69 7.54 13.51
N GLU A 144 7.60 8.23 13.19
CA GLU A 144 6.87 9.10 14.11
C GLU A 144 5.53 8.44 14.48
N HIS A 145 5.21 8.42 15.78
CA HIS A 145 3.92 7.96 16.29
C HIS A 145 2.89 9.07 16.12
N GLU A 146 2.45 9.26 14.87
CA GLU A 146 1.35 10.15 14.54
C GLU A 146 0.21 9.32 13.94
N SER A 147 -0.97 9.43 14.56
CA SER A 147 -2.19 8.79 14.09
C SER A 147 -2.87 9.72 13.09
N HIS A 148 -3.11 9.22 11.89
CA HIS A 148 -3.82 9.96 10.85
C HIS A 148 -5.24 9.41 10.72
N ALA A 149 -6.22 10.29 10.95
CA ALA A 149 -7.60 10.04 10.56
C ALA A 149 -7.66 10.12 9.03
N ASN A 150 -7.92 8.99 8.38
CA ASN A 150 -8.01 8.95 6.93
C ASN A 150 -9.47 9.10 6.51
N LEU A 151 -9.71 10.10 5.66
CA LEU A 151 -10.98 10.33 5.00
C LEU A 151 -11.04 9.59 3.66
N ALA A 152 -12.23 9.54 3.06
CA ALA A 152 -12.40 9.01 1.71
C ALA A 152 -11.42 9.68 0.73
N LYS A 153 -10.78 8.87 -0.13
CA LYS A 153 -9.73 9.23 -1.10
C LYS A 153 -8.33 9.45 -0.55
N ASP A 154 -8.12 9.38 0.76
CA ASP A 154 -6.77 9.45 1.34
C ASP A 154 -5.92 8.24 0.94
N LEU A 155 -4.61 8.46 0.91
CA LEU A 155 -3.63 7.43 0.57
C LEU A 155 -3.09 6.80 1.84
N VAL A 156 -3.14 5.48 1.91
CA VAL A 156 -2.58 4.67 2.99
C VAL A 156 -1.37 3.93 2.42
N PRO A 157 -0.13 4.29 2.81
CA PRO A 157 1.07 3.69 2.23
C PRO A 157 1.33 2.26 2.73
N LEU A 158 2.10 1.49 1.98
CA LEU A 158 2.62 0.18 2.36
C LEU A 158 3.27 0.24 3.76
N ALA A 159 2.95 -0.75 4.59
CA ALA A 159 3.38 -0.88 5.98
C ALA A 159 2.77 0.14 6.98
N ALA A 160 1.78 0.94 6.55
CA ALA A 160 0.92 1.65 7.51
C ALA A 160 0.05 0.66 8.27
N ARG A 161 -0.18 0.90 9.57
CA ARG A 161 -0.99 0.02 10.42
C ARG A 161 -2.32 0.67 10.73
N CYS A 162 -3.40 -0.09 10.61
CA CYS A 162 -4.72 0.32 11.08
C CYS A 162 -4.77 0.26 12.61
N VAL A 163 -4.98 1.41 13.23
CA VAL A 163 -5.03 1.58 14.69
C VAL A 163 -6.47 1.42 15.20
N SER A 164 -7.46 1.82 14.41
CA SER A 164 -8.87 1.73 14.77
C SER A 164 -9.74 1.83 13.51
N GLY A 165 -10.98 1.34 13.62
CA GLY A 165 -11.97 1.36 12.55
C GLY A 165 -11.73 0.30 11.48
N GLU A 166 -12.43 0.48 10.36
CA GLU A 166 -12.37 -0.39 9.19
C GLU A 166 -12.44 0.44 7.92
N ALA A 167 -11.72 0.01 6.88
CA ALA A 167 -11.82 0.61 5.56
C ALA A 167 -11.77 -0.42 4.43
N THR A 168 -12.47 -0.09 3.36
CA THR A 168 -12.34 -0.71 2.04
C THR A 168 -11.52 0.22 1.16
N LEU A 169 -10.42 -0.30 0.64
CA LEU A 169 -9.43 0.46 -0.11
C LEU A 169 -9.11 -0.23 -1.43
N VAL A 170 -8.56 0.53 -2.38
CA VAL A 170 -8.08 0.00 -3.66
C VAL A 170 -6.57 0.12 -3.73
N VAL A 171 -5.91 -0.92 -4.22
CA VAL A 171 -4.46 -0.93 -4.44
C VAL A 171 -4.10 0.01 -5.57
N THR A 172 -3.23 0.98 -5.29
CA THR A 172 -2.77 1.99 -6.25
C THR A 172 -1.36 1.75 -6.76
N ALA A 173 -0.48 1.20 -5.92
CA ALA A 173 0.88 0.82 -6.32
C ALA A 173 1.34 -0.42 -5.52
N ILE A 174 2.14 -1.26 -6.17
CA ILE A 174 2.69 -2.50 -5.62
C ILE A 174 4.21 -2.53 -5.79
N GLY A 175 4.89 -3.32 -4.96
CA GLY A 175 6.31 -3.58 -5.09
C GLY A 175 7.16 -2.31 -5.20
N ASP A 176 8.03 -2.26 -6.21
CA ASP A 176 8.98 -1.17 -6.41
C ASP A 176 8.34 0.21 -6.68
N ASP A 177 7.05 0.25 -7.04
CA ASP A 177 6.33 1.51 -7.28
C ASP A 177 5.76 2.14 -6.00
N THR A 178 5.85 1.44 -4.87
CA THR A 178 5.39 1.95 -3.57
C THR A 178 6.26 3.08 -3.01
N GLU A 179 5.67 3.90 -2.15
CA GLU A 179 6.35 5.01 -1.47
C GLU A 179 7.52 4.52 -0.62
N ILE A 180 7.37 3.39 0.09
CA ILE A 180 8.45 2.81 0.89
C ILE A 180 9.63 2.36 0.01
N ALA A 181 9.37 1.80 -1.17
CA ALA A 181 10.41 1.41 -2.13
C ALA A 181 11.15 2.65 -2.66
N ALA A 182 10.44 3.73 -2.94
CA ALA A 182 11.05 5.01 -3.32
C ALA A 182 11.98 5.56 -2.20
N ARG A 183 11.55 5.48 -0.94
CA ARG A 183 12.37 5.87 0.22
C ARG A 183 13.56 4.95 0.46
N MET A 184 13.43 3.65 0.20
CA MET A 184 14.57 2.74 0.25
C MET A 184 15.64 3.10 -0.77
N ARG A 185 15.22 3.40 -2.01
CA ARG A 185 16.14 3.78 -3.11
C ARG A 185 16.84 5.11 -2.83
N SER A 186 16.13 6.09 -2.27
CA SER A 186 16.72 7.38 -1.90
C SER A 186 17.56 7.32 -0.61
N GLY A 187 17.53 6.20 0.11
CA GLY A 187 18.23 6.02 1.39
C GLY A 187 17.50 6.64 2.59
N ALA A 188 16.30 7.18 2.41
CA ALA A 188 15.45 7.74 3.46
C ALA A 188 14.79 6.68 4.37
N TRP A 189 14.84 5.40 3.98
CA TRP A 189 14.33 4.28 4.79
C TRP A 189 15.46 3.29 5.17
N PRO A 190 15.45 2.73 6.40
CA PRO A 190 14.48 2.93 7.49
C PRO A 190 14.61 4.31 8.15
N PRO A 191 13.51 4.85 8.72
CA PRO A 191 13.57 6.11 9.44
C PRO A 191 14.54 6.00 10.63
N PRO A 192 15.18 7.12 11.03
CA PRO A 192 16.07 7.14 12.17
C PRO A 192 15.31 6.72 13.44
N PRO A 193 15.98 6.05 14.40
CA PRO A 193 15.35 5.77 15.68
C PRO A 193 14.97 7.09 16.37
N PRO A 194 13.88 7.12 17.16
CA PRO A 194 13.51 8.30 17.90
C PRO A 194 14.67 8.75 18.80
N PRO A 195 14.82 10.06 19.05
CA PRO A 195 15.86 10.57 19.93
C PRO A 195 15.74 9.87 21.28
N ARG A 196 16.85 9.34 21.79
CA ARG A 196 16.88 8.78 23.15
C ARG A 196 16.50 9.91 24.09
N SER A 197 15.41 9.73 24.86
CA SER A 197 15.12 10.62 25.98
C SER A 197 16.38 10.68 26.83
N ARG A 198 16.99 11.87 26.98
CA ARG A 198 18.03 12.04 27.99
C ARG A 198 17.35 11.74 29.32
N SER A 199 17.65 10.58 29.89
CA SER A 199 17.36 10.29 31.30
C SER A 199 18.03 11.41 32.10
N LEU A 200 17.20 12.28 32.68
CA LEU A 200 17.60 13.32 33.63
C LEU A 200 18.03 12.67 34.95
#